data_AF-A0A2E4YCQ0-F1
#
_entry.id   AF-A0A2E4YCQ0-F1
#
_cell.length_a   1.000
_cell.length_b   1.000
_cell.length_c   1.000
_cell.angle_alpha   90.00
_cell.angle_beta   90.00
_cell.angle_gamma   90.00
#
_symmetry.space_group_name_H-M   'P 1'
#
loop_
_entity.id
_entity.type
_entity.pdbx_description
1 polymer ?
#
loop_
_entity_poly.entity_id
_entity_poly.type
_entity_poly.pdbx_seq_one_letter_code
_entity_poly.pdbx_strand_id
1 'polypeptide(L)'
;MLISGRRWQRGSDARATCLNDTSVSVLHSSRPRNFANSERGNEHQKRETRSARMSSLSLKRSPTTAAANEPVPKLGKRSPVPLMQLDFEKLEFGTKVEQGSQGDRFVRLNYEGSRLEIALKTLPDWARAPFSAGPPKTADGNALGTAWGMAAEMTMEEYEKWAAFEAYVVKKLQPMRNELFPGDAKKAGKGGIPENAFQLKFNSKLVAPNPDKGYAPNLRVFVETDPTKQMPKIQKMHLREGNKCTRPIKGDVNDLVRGAAVVMVISLVRGVYAGQTGTGMKFSATGIDILTNLQQTNAPETDYSGVEFLNVETPMDNQPPPPSAHADADHDDGGEDTYTQEQMDAAIGH
;
A
#
# COMPACT_ATOMS: atom_id res chain seq x y z
N MET A 1 -9.92 -47.19 61.44
CA MET A 1 -8.74 -47.42 60.58
C MET A 1 -8.19 -46.04 60.19
N LEU A 2 -7.20 -45.47 60.90
CA LEU A 2 -5.73 -45.68 60.73
C LEU A 2 -5.30 -45.33 59.29
N ILE A 3 -4.45 -44.35 58.96
CA ILE A 3 -3.23 -43.82 59.62
C ILE A 3 -2.80 -42.46 58.97
N SER A 4 -2.21 -41.57 59.81
CA SER A 4 -1.22 -40.46 59.61
C SER A 4 -1.19 -39.66 58.28
N GLY A 5 -1.00 -38.33 58.25
CA GLY A 5 -0.31 -37.42 59.18
C GLY A 5 1.00 -36.91 58.57
N ARG A 6 1.12 -35.59 58.34
CA ARG A 6 2.30 -34.77 58.66
C ARG A 6 2.05 -33.28 58.40
N ARG A 7 2.50 -32.52 59.39
CA ARG A 7 2.57 -31.05 59.50
C ARG A 7 4.07 -30.68 59.56
N TRP A 8 4.34 -29.37 59.49
CA TRP A 8 5.59 -28.62 59.76
C TRP A 8 6.34 -28.19 58.49
N GLN A 9 7.03 -27.04 58.44
CA GLN A 9 6.90 -25.67 58.99
C GLN A 9 8.14 -24.92 58.47
N ARG A 10 7.98 -23.62 58.19
CA ARG A 10 8.95 -22.50 58.35
C ARG A 10 10.19 -22.35 57.46
N GLY A 11 10.44 -21.06 57.17
CA GLY A 11 11.74 -20.42 56.92
C GLY A 11 12.03 -20.21 55.43
N SER A 12 12.50 -19.06 54.94
CA SER A 12 13.04 -17.87 55.61
C SER A 12 13.23 -16.76 54.57
N ASP A 13 13.16 -15.53 55.08
CA ASP A 13 13.69 -14.26 54.58
C ASP A 13 14.66 -14.25 53.38
N ALA A 14 14.38 -13.39 52.41
CA ALA A 14 15.40 -12.58 51.76
C ALA A 14 14.81 -11.21 51.36
N ARG A 15 15.24 -10.18 52.10
CA ARG A 15 15.12 -8.76 51.76
C ARG A 15 15.93 -8.44 50.50
N ALA A 16 15.41 -7.56 49.65
CA ALA A 16 16.22 -6.59 48.94
C ALA A 16 15.41 -5.30 48.70
N THR A 17 15.87 -4.26 49.37
CA THR A 17 15.51 -2.84 49.29
C THR A 17 15.82 -2.23 47.93
N CYS A 18 15.11 -1.14 47.59
CA CYS A 18 15.47 0.10 46.85
C CYS A 18 14.16 0.69 46.30
N LEU A 19 13.46 1.65 46.93
CA LEU A 19 13.77 3.07 47.05
C LEU A 19 14.65 3.61 45.91
N ASN A 20 14.02 4.25 44.91
CA ASN A 20 14.15 5.70 44.75
C ASN A 20 13.18 6.23 43.69
N ASP A 21 12.37 7.19 44.13
CA ASP A 21 11.79 8.25 43.32
C ASP A 21 12.88 8.94 42.50
N THR A 22 12.65 9.10 41.20
CA THR A 22 13.19 10.26 40.48
C THR A 22 12.26 10.61 39.34
N SER A 23 11.31 11.50 39.65
CA SER A 23 10.64 12.36 38.69
C SER A 23 11.69 13.18 37.94
N VAL A 24 11.89 12.91 36.66
CA VAL A 24 12.68 13.78 35.78
C VAL A 24 11.73 14.72 35.06
N SER A 25 11.70 15.95 35.55
CA SER A 25 11.13 17.12 34.91
C SER A 25 11.91 17.44 33.63
N VAL A 26 11.23 17.40 32.49
CA VAL A 26 11.75 17.85 31.20
C VAL A 26 11.75 19.38 31.18
N LEU A 27 12.89 19.97 31.52
CA LEU A 27 13.18 21.38 31.33
C LEU A 27 13.23 21.71 29.82
N HIS A 28 12.24 22.46 29.38
CA HIS A 28 12.24 23.18 28.10
C HIS A 28 13.37 24.22 28.10
N SER A 29 14.47 23.95 27.37
CA SER A 29 15.48 24.97 27.08
C SER A 29 15.17 25.65 25.74
N SER A 30 14.44 26.76 25.82
CA SER A 30 14.31 27.73 24.74
C SER A 30 15.66 28.41 24.49
N ARG A 31 16.25 28.20 23.31
CA ARG A 31 17.30 29.08 22.77
C ARG A 31 16.87 29.63 21.41
N PRO A 32 16.68 30.95 21.27
CA PRO A 32 16.42 31.57 19.98
C PRO A 32 17.73 31.66 19.16
N ARG A 33 17.68 31.27 17.89
CA ARG A 33 18.73 31.63 16.92
C ARG A 33 18.39 32.99 16.33
N ASN A 34 19.26 33.95 16.60
CA ASN A 34 19.34 35.23 15.92
C ASN A 34 19.64 35.00 14.44
N PHE A 35 18.73 35.36 13.54
CA PHE A 35 19.05 35.66 12.15
C PHE A 35 19.24 37.17 12.04
N ALA A 36 20.49 37.58 11.85
CA ALA A 36 20.85 38.93 11.49
C ALA A 36 20.66 39.11 9.98
N ASN A 37 19.99 40.22 9.65
CA ASN A 37 19.89 40.80 8.32
C ASN A 37 21.28 41.00 7.69
N SER A 38 21.37 40.77 6.38
CA SER A 38 22.21 41.62 5.55
C SER A 38 21.49 41.92 4.24
N GLU A 39 21.00 43.15 4.16
CA GLU A 39 20.65 43.84 2.93
C GLU A 39 21.87 43.99 2.02
N ARG A 40 21.66 43.79 0.72
CA ARG A 40 22.35 44.38 -0.44
C ARG A 40 21.69 43.73 -1.66
N GLY A 41 21.11 44.41 -2.63
CA GLY A 41 21.31 45.76 -3.12
C GLY A 41 21.20 45.64 -4.64
N ASN A 42 20.30 46.43 -5.23
CA ASN A 42 20.03 46.54 -6.66
C ASN A 42 21.28 46.62 -7.53
N GLU A 43 21.22 46.08 -8.75
CA GLU A 43 21.57 46.89 -9.93
C GLU A 43 21.01 46.34 -11.25
N HIS A 44 20.36 47.25 -11.96
CA HIS A 44 20.00 47.18 -13.37
C HIS A 44 21.21 46.88 -14.27
N GLN A 45 21.02 46.12 -15.35
CA GLN A 45 21.34 46.68 -16.68
C GLN A 45 20.68 45.93 -17.84
N LYS A 46 19.97 46.74 -18.63
CA LYS A 46 19.52 46.53 -20.00
C LYS A 46 20.68 46.06 -20.89
N ARG A 47 20.39 45.16 -21.85
CA ARG A 47 20.89 45.34 -23.21
C ARG A 47 19.99 44.69 -24.25
N GLU A 48 19.64 45.54 -25.20
CA GLU A 48 18.83 45.29 -26.38
C GLU A 48 19.57 44.48 -27.43
N THR A 49 18.76 43.82 -28.26
CA THR A 49 18.89 43.57 -29.70
C THR A 49 20.27 43.24 -30.30
N ARG A 50 20.35 42.05 -30.90
CA ARG A 50 20.88 41.93 -32.27
C ARG A 50 20.33 40.71 -32.99
N SER A 51 19.43 41.02 -33.93
CA SER A 51 19.06 40.18 -35.07
C SER A 51 20.31 39.86 -35.89
N ALA A 52 20.57 38.56 -36.08
CA ALA A 52 21.47 38.07 -37.12
C ALA A 52 21.02 36.68 -37.57
N ARG A 53 20.25 36.73 -38.66
CA ARG A 53 20.00 35.71 -39.68
C ARG A 53 21.30 34.94 -40.01
N MET A 54 21.33 33.64 -39.78
CA MET A 54 22.26 32.70 -40.41
C MET A 54 21.53 31.37 -40.65
N SER A 55 21.53 31.00 -41.91
CA SER A 55 20.85 29.87 -42.50
C SER A 55 21.57 28.55 -42.21
N SER A 56 20.79 27.47 -42.27
CA SER A 56 21.16 26.13 -42.73
C SER A 56 22.34 25.42 -42.05
N LEU A 57 22.02 24.59 -41.06
CA LEU A 57 22.70 23.30 -40.85
C LEU A 57 21.66 22.26 -40.43
N SER A 58 21.18 21.54 -41.44
CA SER A 58 20.36 20.33 -41.28
C SER A 58 21.23 19.22 -40.68
N LEU A 59 21.27 19.16 -39.34
CA LEU A 59 21.75 17.96 -38.65
C LEU A 59 20.68 16.88 -38.81
N LYS A 60 20.97 15.90 -39.68
CA LYS A 60 20.31 14.59 -39.70
C LYS A 60 20.44 13.97 -38.30
N ARG A 61 19.40 14.11 -37.48
CA ARG A 61 19.21 13.27 -36.29
C ARG A 61 18.90 11.86 -36.77
N SER A 62 19.83 10.95 -36.52
CA SER A 62 19.58 9.52 -36.57
C SER A 62 18.38 9.21 -35.66
N PRO A 63 17.44 8.35 -36.07
CA PRO A 63 16.33 7.96 -35.23
C PRO A 63 16.88 7.24 -34.00
N THR A 64 16.72 7.86 -32.83
CA THR A 64 16.86 7.19 -31.54
C THR A 64 15.90 6.01 -31.57
N THR A 65 16.47 4.81 -31.62
CA THR A 65 15.74 3.56 -31.52
C THR A 65 15.02 3.60 -30.18
N ALA A 66 13.70 3.81 -30.20
CA ALA A 66 12.87 3.64 -29.03
C ALA A 66 13.16 2.24 -28.49
N ALA A 67 13.66 2.17 -27.25
CA ALA A 67 13.81 0.91 -26.55
C ALA A 67 12.43 0.25 -26.56
N ALA A 68 12.32 -0.84 -27.32
CA ALA A 68 11.11 -1.62 -27.39
C ALA A 68 10.77 -2.05 -25.95
N ASN A 69 9.58 -1.70 -25.48
CA ASN A 69 8.99 -2.30 -24.28
C ASN A 69 9.13 -3.82 -24.45
N GLU A 70 10.02 -4.44 -23.67
CA GLU A 70 10.11 -5.89 -23.66
C GLU A 70 8.72 -6.44 -23.34
N PRO A 71 8.17 -7.33 -24.19
CA PRO A 71 6.88 -7.92 -23.92
C PRO A 71 6.96 -8.66 -22.59
N VAL A 72 6.09 -8.28 -21.66
CA VAL A 72 5.92 -8.98 -20.38
C VAL A 72 5.85 -10.48 -20.69
N PRO A 73 6.71 -11.32 -20.08
CA PRO A 73 6.70 -12.75 -20.34
C PRO A 73 5.28 -13.27 -20.21
N LYS A 74 4.79 -14.00 -21.22
CA LYS A 74 3.46 -14.63 -21.18
C LYS A 74 3.50 -15.78 -20.19
N LEU A 75 3.41 -15.43 -18.91
CA LEU A 75 3.31 -16.34 -17.79
C LEU A 75 1.95 -17.04 -17.91
N GLY A 76 1.93 -18.38 -17.77
CA GLY A 76 0.72 -19.18 -17.89
C GLY A 76 -0.39 -18.64 -16.99
N LYS A 77 -1.65 -18.71 -17.45
CA LYS A 77 -2.82 -18.31 -16.66
C LYS A 77 -2.91 -19.21 -15.43
N ARG A 78 -2.42 -18.73 -14.29
CA ARG A 78 -2.58 -19.37 -12.99
C ARG A 78 -3.66 -18.65 -12.20
N SER A 79 -4.44 -19.43 -11.47
CA SER A 79 -5.41 -18.89 -10.53
C SER A 79 -4.67 -18.12 -9.43
N PRO A 80 -5.24 -17.00 -8.93
CA PRO A 80 -4.68 -16.30 -7.78
C PRO A 80 -4.51 -17.23 -6.58
N VAL A 81 -3.43 -17.07 -5.82
CA VAL A 81 -3.24 -17.81 -4.57
C VAL A 81 -4.01 -17.12 -3.43
N PRO A 82 -4.84 -17.81 -2.65
CA PRO A 82 -5.47 -17.21 -1.48
C PRO A 82 -4.40 -16.74 -0.47
N LEU A 83 -4.58 -15.56 0.13
CA LEU A 83 -3.59 -14.97 1.04
C LEU A 83 -3.14 -15.95 2.14
N MET A 84 -4.09 -16.64 2.77
CA MET A 84 -3.81 -17.59 3.84
C MET A 84 -3.05 -18.83 3.38
N GLN A 85 -3.10 -19.15 2.08
CA GLN A 85 -2.39 -20.25 1.45
C GLN A 85 -1.07 -19.82 0.79
N LEU A 86 -0.68 -18.54 0.90
CA LEU A 86 0.57 -18.03 0.35
C LEU A 86 1.76 -18.70 1.06
N ASP A 87 2.55 -19.46 0.31
CA ASP A 87 3.75 -20.13 0.79
C ASP A 87 4.99 -19.33 0.38
N PHE A 88 5.73 -18.84 1.37
CA PHE A 88 6.85 -17.93 1.12
C PHE A 88 8.04 -18.60 0.45
N GLU A 89 8.18 -19.92 0.56
CA GLU A 89 9.28 -20.66 -0.08
C GLU A 89 9.09 -20.82 -1.59
N LYS A 90 7.86 -20.59 -2.07
CA LYS A 90 7.51 -20.57 -3.50
C LYS A 90 7.70 -19.21 -4.17
N LEU A 91 8.09 -18.20 -3.40
CA LEU A 91 8.43 -16.88 -3.91
C LEU A 91 9.81 -16.90 -4.57
N GLU A 92 9.85 -16.40 -5.80
CA GLU A 92 11.05 -16.34 -6.62
C GLU A 92 11.49 -14.89 -6.78
N PHE A 93 12.61 -14.55 -6.16
CA PHE A 93 13.22 -13.22 -6.25
C PHE A 93 14.19 -13.17 -7.43
N GLY A 94 14.13 -12.09 -8.21
CA GLY A 94 15.11 -11.81 -9.23
C GLY A 94 16.52 -11.74 -8.63
N THR A 95 17.51 -12.27 -9.35
CA THR A 95 18.91 -12.29 -8.88
C THR A 95 19.65 -10.97 -9.15
N LYS A 96 18.98 -10.00 -9.77
CA LYS A 96 19.56 -8.71 -10.17
C LYS A 96 18.58 -7.59 -9.88
N VAL A 97 19.13 -6.42 -9.58
CA VAL A 97 18.37 -5.17 -9.53
C VAL A 97 18.20 -4.63 -10.93
N GLU A 98 16.96 -4.42 -11.34
CA GLU A 98 16.58 -3.82 -12.61
C GLU A 98 16.31 -2.32 -12.45
N GLN A 99 16.49 -1.55 -13.53
CA GLN A 99 16.16 -0.13 -13.57
C GLN A 99 14.78 0.05 -14.23
N GLY A 100 13.91 0.79 -13.55
CA GLY A 100 12.64 1.25 -14.08
C GLY A 100 12.79 2.53 -14.92
N SER A 101 11.67 2.99 -15.45
CA SER A 101 11.62 4.09 -16.42
C SER A 101 11.77 5.47 -15.80
N GLN A 102 11.59 5.61 -14.48
CA GLN A 102 11.68 6.89 -13.76
C GLN A 102 12.91 6.94 -12.84
N GLY A 103 13.95 6.15 -13.17
CA GLY A 103 15.13 6.01 -12.32
C GLY A 103 14.87 5.22 -11.03
N ASP A 104 13.66 4.71 -10.84
CA ASP A 104 13.34 3.70 -9.84
C ASP A 104 14.12 2.41 -10.11
N ARG A 105 14.39 1.65 -9.06
CA ARG A 105 15.01 0.33 -9.15
C ARG A 105 14.02 -0.70 -8.67
N PHE A 106 14.09 -1.93 -9.16
CA PHE A 106 13.22 -2.99 -8.66
C PHE A 106 13.88 -4.35 -8.74
N VAL A 107 13.39 -5.27 -7.91
CA VAL A 107 13.70 -6.70 -7.99
C VAL A 107 12.40 -7.41 -8.33
N ARG A 108 12.40 -8.18 -9.43
CA ARG A 108 11.24 -8.99 -9.81
C ARG A 108 10.89 -9.95 -8.68
N LEU A 109 9.60 -10.13 -8.45
CA LEU A 109 9.09 -11.09 -7.49
C LEU A 109 7.97 -11.87 -8.17
N ASN A 110 8.21 -13.16 -8.33
CA ASN A 110 7.28 -14.11 -8.92
C ASN A 110 6.84 -15.13 -7.87
N TYR A 111 5.81 -15.90 -8.20
CA TYR A 111 5.32 -17.01 -7.41
C TYR A 111 5.21 -18.23 -8.32
N GLU A 112 6.03 -19.25 -8.04
CA GLU A 112 6.13 -20.50 -8.83
C GLU A 112 6.18 -20.21 -10.36
N GLY A 113 7.18 -19.44 -10.79
CA GLY A 113 7.40 -19.12 -12.20
C GLY A 113 6.34 -18.24 -12.85
N SER A 114 5.46 -17.58 -12.09
CA SER A 114 4.40 -16.69 -12.61
C SER A 114 4.28 -15.38 -11.83
N ARG A 115 3.52 -14.41 -12.36
CA ARG A 115 3.31 -13.13 -11.67
C ARG A 115 2.54 -13.41 -10.38
N LEU A 116 2.99 -12.81 -9.28
CA LEU A 116 2.32 -12.98 -7.99
C LEU A 116 0.92 -12.33 -8.04
N GLU A 117 -0.11 -13.16 -8.02
CA GLU A 117 -1.52 -12.77 -7.89
C GLU A 117 -2.11 -13.39 -6.63
N ILE A 118 -2.69 -12.56 -5.77
CA ILE A 118 -3.22 -12.94 -4.45
C ILE A 118 -4.71 -12.65 -4.43
N ALA A 119 -5.52 -13.63 -4.03
CA ALA A 119 -6.89 -13.40 -3.60
C ALA A 119 -6.88 -13.03 -2.12
N LEU A 120 -7.25 -11.80 -1.78
CA LEU A 120 -7.28 -11.33 -0.38
C LEU A 120 -8.35 -12.05 0.42
N LYS A 121 -9.48 -12.33 -0.22
CA LYS A 121 -10.56 -13.18 0.24
C LYS A 121 -10.93 -14.13 -0.88
N THR A 122 -11.44 -15.31 -0.52
CA THR A 122 -12.02 -16.24 -1.48
C THR A 122 -13.48 -16.36 -1.18
N LEU A 123 -14.30 -16.20 -2.21
CA LEU A 123 -15.73 -16.34 -2.02
C LEU A 123 -16.07 -17.66 -1.32
N PRO A 124 -17.19 -17.64 -0.62
CA PRO A 124 -17.94 -16.44 -0.24
C PRO A 124 -17.35 -15.46 0.79
N ASP A 125 -16.11 -15.64 1.30
CA ASP A 125 -15.48 -14.68 2.22
C ASP A 125 -15.36 -13.33 1.53
N TRP A 126 -15.60 -12.27 2.29
CA TRP A 126 -15.55 -10.91 1.80
C TRP A 126 -14.92 -9.99 2.83
N ALA A 127 -14.43 -8.85 2.34
CA ALA A 127 -13.86 -7.79 3.15
C ALA A 127 -14.72 -6.53 3.01
N ARG A 128 -14.88 -5.77 4.10
CA ARG A 128 -15.50 -4.45 4.00
C ARG A 128 -14.48 -3.47 3.42
N ALA A 129 -14.94 -2.56 2.58
CA ALA A 129 -14.17 -1.40 2.15
C ALA A 129 -14.36 -0.24 3.15
N PRO A 130 -13.35 0.15 3.94
CA PRO A 130 -13.53 1.20 4.94
C PRO A 130 -13.65 2.60 4.32
N PHE A 131 -13.22 2.76 3.07
CA PHE A 131 -13.23 4.01 2.31
C PHE A 131 -13.67 3.76 0.87
N SER A 132 -14.28 4.77 0.23
CA SER A 132 -14.56 4.72 -1.22
C SER A 132 -13.25 4.73 -2.00
N ALA A 133 -13.24 4.06 -3.15
CA ALA A 133 -12.13 4.17 -4.08
C ALA A 133 -12.02 5.61 -4.60
N GLY A 134 -10.81 6.11 -4.73
CA GLY A 134 -10.57 7.45 -5.23
C GLY A 134 -9.09 7.79 -5.35
N PRO A 135 -8.76 8.92 -5.99
CA PRO A 135 -7.39 9.42 -6.03
C PRO A 135 -6.94 9.77 -4.61
N PRO A 136 -5.63 9.66 -4.28
CA PRO A 136 -5.09 10.27 -3.07
C PRO A 136 -5.42 11.76 -3.08
N LYS A 137 -5.63 12.34 -1.90
CA LYS A 137 -5.93 13.76 -1.75
C LYS A 137 -4.82 14.44 -0.96
N THR A 138 -4.56 15.73 -1.24
CA THR A 138 -3.75 16.60 -0.36
C THR A 138 -4.51 16.88 0.93
N ALA A 139 -3.84 17.47 1.91
CA ALA A 139 -4.50 17.97 3.14
C ALA A 139 -5.65 18.94 2.82
N ASP A 140 -5.50 19.77 1.77
CA ASP A 140 -6.56 20.68 1.29
C ASP A 140 -7.68 19.97 0.49
N GLY A 141 -7.68 18.64 0.42
CA GLY A 141 -8.70 17.84 -0.26
C GLY A 141 -8.53 17.72 -1.78
N ASN A 142 -7.47 18.28 -2.37
CA ASN A 142 -7.24 18.26 -3.82
C ASN A 142 -6.72 16.89 -4.28
N ALA A 143 -7.24 16.37 -5.39
CA ALA A 143 -6.78 15.09 -5.94
C ALA A 143 -5.32 15.14 -6.42
N LEU A 144 -4.52 14.17 -5.98
CA LEU A 144 -3.13 13.95 -6.38
C LEU A 144 -3.06 12.90 -7.48
N GLY A 145 -2.85 13.35 -8.71
CA GLY A 145 -2.66 12.48 -9.87
C GLY A 145 -3.90 11.67 -10.26
N THR A 146 -3.69 10.64 -11.08
CA THR A 146 -4.76 9.79 -11.64
C THR A 146 -4.87 8.43 -10.95
N ALA A 147 -4.05 8.21 -9.93
CA ALA A 147 -3.86 6.93 -9.29
C ALA A 147 -4.97 6.64 -8.28
N TRP A 148 -5.93 5.77 -8.56
CA TRP A 148 -6.96 5.44 -7.57
C TRP A 148 -6.47 4.38 -6.59
N GLY A 149 -6.93 4.45 -5.35
CA GLY A 149 -6.70 3.43 -4.34
C GLY A 149 -7.99 3.05 -3.62
N MET A 150 -8.03 1.82 -3.14
CA MET A 150 -9.10 1.28 -2.29
C MET A 150 -8.46 0.50 -1.15
N ALA A 151 -9.12 0.44 -0.01
CA ALA A 151 -8.71 -0.41 1.10
C ALA A 151 -9.69 -1.58 1.26
N ALA A 152 -9.17 -2.72 1.69
CA ALA A 152 -9.97 -3.87 2.12
C ALA A 152 -9.62 -4.19 3.57
N GLU A 153 -10.63 -4.30 4.43
CA GLU A 153 -10.46 -4.76 5.81
C GLU A 153 -9.94 -6.21 5.84
N MET A 154 -9.16 -6.50 6.87
CA MET A 154 -8.52 -7.78 7.10
C MET A 154 -8.87 -8.26 8.50
N THR A 155 -8.92 -9.58 8.66
CA THR A 155 -8.84 -10.21 9.99
C THR A 155 -7.45 -9.96 10.58
N MET A 156 -7.31 -10.14 11.90
CA MET A 156 -5.97 -10.09 12.53
C MET A 156 -5.03 -11.18 11.99
N GLU A 157 -5.55 -12.37 11.68
CA GLU A 157 -4.75 -13.47 11.14
C GLU A 157 -4.20 -13.12 9.73
N GLU A 158 -5.03 -12.53 8.87
CA GLU A 158 -4.62 -12.06 7.55
C GLU A 158 -3.62 -10.91 7.65
N TYR A 159 -3.82 -9.99 8.60
CA TYR A 159 -2.87 -8.90 8.88
C TYR A 159 -1.50 -9.46 9.26
N GLU A 160 -1.45 -10.42 10.19
CA GLU A 160 -0.21 -11.07 10.61
C GLU A 160 0.45 -11.85 9.47
N LYS A 161 -0.35 -12.56 8.66
CA LYS A 161 0.14 -13.27 7.48
C LYS A 161 0.76 -12.31 6.46
N TRP A 162 0.13 -11.17 6.22
CA TRP A 162 0.65 -10.13 5.31
C TRP A 162 1.91 -9.47 5.88
N ALA A 163 1.93 -9.13 7.16
CA ALA A 163 3.11 -8.60 7.84
C ALA A 163 4.30 -9.57 7.75
N ALA A 164 4.06 -10.87 7.93
CA ALA A 164 5.07 -11.90 7.76
C ALA A 164 5.56 -12.01 6.31
N PHE A 165 4.67 -11.86 5.33
CA PHE A 165 5.03 -11.79 3.91
C PHE A 165 5.95 -10.58 3.63
N GLU A 166 5.60 -9.39 4.10
CA GLU A 166 6.42 -8.19 3.95
C GLU A 166 7.80 -8.33 4.62
N ALA A 167 7.84 -8.86 5.86
CA ALA A 167 9.09 -9.12 6.56
C ALA A 167 9.99 -10.12 5.81
N TYR A 168 9.39 -11.17 5.24
CA TYR A 168 10.11 -12.14 4.41
C TYR A 168 10.70 -11.49 3.16
N VAL A 169 9.91 -10.65 2.47
CA VAL A 169 10.37 -9.86 1.31
C VAL A 169 11.55 -8.97 1.67
N VAL A 170 11.45 -8.19 2.75
CA VAL A 170 12.53 -7.31 3.21
C VAL A 170 13.80 -8.10 3.50
N LYS A 171 13.69 -9.22 4.22
CA LYS A 171 14.82 -10.10 4.54
C LYS A 171 15.52 -10.62 3.28
N LYS A 172 14.77 -11.04 2.25
CA LYS A 172 15.35 -11.53 0.99
C LYS A 172 16.03 -10.43 0.17
N LEU A 173 15.61 -9.17 0.32
CA LEU A 173 16.19 -8.03 -0.36
C LEU A 173 17.39 -7.40 0.35
N GLN A 174 17.57 -7.66 1.65
CA GLN A 174 18.70 -7.12 2.43
C GLN A 174 20.07 -7.28 1.77
N PRO A 175 20.42 -8.41 1.12
CA PRO A 175 21.69 -8.54 0.40
C PRO A 175 21.86 -7.55 -0.75
N MET A 176 20.76 -7.11 -1.37
CA MET A 176 20.74 -6.21 -2.54
C MET A 176 20.54 -4.73 -2.17
N ARG A 177 20.47 -4.39 -0.87
CA ARG A 177 20.13 -3.03 -0.39
C ARG A 177 20.98 -1.91 -0.99
N ASN A 178 22.28 -2.14 -1.18
CA ASN A 178 23.18 -1.13 -1.74
C ASN A 178 22.97 -0.92 -3.24
N GLU A 179 22.56 -1.97 -3.95
CA GLU A 179 22.21 -1.89 -5.37
C GLU A 179 20.83 -1.27 -5.57
N LEU A 180 19.90 -1.50 -4.66
CA LEU A 180 18.58 -0.86 -4.63
C LEU A 180 18.68 0.65 -4.36
N PHE A 181 19.64 1.07 -3.53
CA PHE A 181 19.83 2.47 -3.13
C PHE A 181 21.30 2.93 -3.26
N PRO A 182 21.83 3.06 -4.49
CA PRO A 182 23.24 3.39 -4.70
C PRO A 182 23.64 4.76 -4.15
N GLY A 183 22.71 5.74 -4.19
CA GLY A 183 22.96 7.09 -3.66
C GLY A 183 23.15 7.08 -2.14
N ASP A 184 22.30 6.36 -1.41
CA ASP A 184 22.37 6.24 0.04
C ASP A 184 23.56 5.36 0.46
N ALA A 185 23.84 4.28 -0.27
CA ALA A 185 25.02 3.46 -0.04
C ALA A 185 26.32 4.27 -0.20
N LYS A 186 26.40 5.14 -1.22
CA LYS A 186 27.55 6.04 -1.42
C LYS A 186 27.70 7.03 -0.24
N LYS A 187 26.59 7.57 0.27
CA LYS A 187 26.61 8.47 1.45
C LYS A 187 27.04 7.75 2.72
N ALA A 188 26.66 6.48 2.88
CA ALA A 188 27.01 5.66 4.06
C ALA A 188 28.46 5.13 4.04
N GLY A 189 29.16 5.18 2.89
CA GLY A 189 30.57 4.83 2.78
C GLY A 189 30.84 3.32 2.69
N LYS A 190 32.00 2.86 3.18
CA LYS A 190 32.53 1.50 2.94
C LYS A 190 31.64 0.36 3.47
N GLY A 191 30.69 0.62 4.38
CA GLY A 191 29.74 -0.36 4.89
C GLY A 191 28.41 -0.42 4.13
N GLY A 192 28.14 0.55 3.24
CA GLY A 192 26.84 0.73 2.64
C GLY A 192 25.74 0.99 3.67
N ILE A 193 24.50 0.71 3.31
CA ILE A 193 23.33 0.96 4.16
C ILE A 193 23.29 -0.12 5.26
N PRO A 194 23.13 0.23 6.54
CA PRO A 194 22.89 -0.76 7.61
C PRO A 194 21.58 -1.54 7.41
N GLU A 195 21.51 -2.79 7.87
CA GLU A 195 20.32 -3.64 7.68
C GLU A 195 19.06 -3.09 8.35
N ASN A 196 19.19 -2.56 9.57
CA ASN A 196 18.10 -1.90 10.29
C ASN A 196 17.62 -0.63 9.56
N ALA A 197 18.54 0.16 9.02
CA ALA A 197 18.19 1.34 8.22
C ALA A 197 17.48 0.98 6.91
N PHE A 198 17.81 -0.16 6.31
CA PHE A 198 17.09 -0.68 5.14
C PHE A 198 15.68 -1.15 5.49
N GLN A 199 15.49 -1.83 6.62
CA GLN A 199 14.16 -2.25 7.08
C GLN A 199 13.22 -1.05 7.27
N LEU A 200 13.72 0.04 7.86
CA LEU A 200 12.94 1.27 8.07
C LEU A 200 12.57 2.00 6.77
N LYS A 201 13.19 1.65 5.63
CA LYS A 201 12.82 2.20 4.31
C LYS A 201 11.64 1.47 3.69
N PHE A 202 11.13 0.39 4.28
CA PHE A 202 10.03 -0.36 3.71
C PHE A 202 8.68 0.34 3.95
N ASN A 203 8.06 0.79 2.87
CA ASN A 203 6.77 1.47 2.85
C ASN A 203 5.65 0.45 2.69
N SER A 204 5.19 -0.08 3.82
CA SER A 204 4.03 -0.96 3.86
C SER A 204 2.76 -0.23 3.41
N LYS A 205 1.86 -0.96 2.76
CA LYS A 205 0.48 -0.53 2.50
C LYS A 205 -0.53 -1.19 3.44
N LEU A 206 -0.03 -2.01 4.35
CA LEU A 206 -0.77 -2.60 5.45
C LEU A 206 -0.91 -1.54 6.56
N VAL A 207 -2.14 -1.25 6.94
CA VAL A 207 -2.47 -0.32 8.01
C VAL A 207 -2.84 -1.14 9.24
N ALA A 208 -2.19 -0.84 10.37
CA ALA A 208 -2.47 -1.46 11.65
C ALA A 208 -3.92 -1.16 12.11
N PRO A 209 -4.51 -2.00 12.98
CA PRO A 209 -5.80 -1.68 13.58
C PRO A 209 -5.73 -0.35 14.34
N ASN A 210 -6.83 0.40 14.32
CA ASN A 210 -7.01 1.59 15.14
C ASN A 210 -8.28 1.42 15.99
N PRO A 211 -8.15 0.86 17.22
CA PRO A 211 -9.28 0.62 18.12
C PRO A 211 -10.03 1.91 18.49
N ASP A 212 -9.32 3.03 18.64
CA ASP A 212 -9.90 4.32 19.03
C ASP A 212 -10.88 4.84 17.97
N LYS A 213 -10.57 4.60 16.69
CA LYS A 213 -11.43 4.95 15.55
C LYS A 213 -12.34 3.80 15.09
N GLY A 214 -12.28 2.64 15.76
CA GLY A 214 -13.04 1.45 15.40
C GLY A 214 -12.67 0.84 14.04
N TYR A 215 -11.45 1.09 13.55
CA TYR A 215 -10.98 0.56 12.27
C TYR A 215 -10.23 -0.76 12.45
N ALA A 216 -10.69 -1.79 11.74
CA ALA A 216 -9.97 -3.04 11.54
C ALA A 216 -8.66 -2.79 10.77
N PRO A 217 -7.66 -3.69 10.88
CA PRO A 217 -6.51 -3.62 9.99
C PRO A 217 -6.98 -3.69 8.54
N ASN A 218 -6.28 -3.02 7.65
CA ASN A 218 -6.68 -2.99 6.25
C ASN A 218 -5.46 -2.90 5.33
N LEU A 219 -5.62 -3.36 4.10
CA LEU A 219 -4.60 -3.28 3.06
C LEU A 219 -5.05 -2.32 1.98
N ARG A 220 -4.21 -1.32 1.67
CA ARG A 220 -4.44 -0.41 0.55
C ARG A 220 -3.93 -1.01 -0.76
N VAL A 221 -4.79 -1.01 -1.76
CA VAL A 221 -4.56 -1.57 -3.09
C VAL A 221 -4.81 -0.49 -4.14
N PHE A 222 -4.01 -0.51 -5.21
CA PHE A 222 -4.18 0.39 -6.35
C PHE A 222 -5.33 -0.10 -7.26
N VAL A 223 -6.15 0.82 -7.74
CA VAL A 223 -7.22 0.56 -8.72
C VAL A 223 -6.86 1.32 -9.99
N GLU A 224 -6.57 0.61 -11.08
CA GLU A 224 -6.27 1.26 -12.37
C GLU A 224 -7.56 1.79 -13.00
N THR A 225 -7.55 3.07 -13.37
CA THR A 225 -8.70 3.77 -13.97
C THR A 225 -8.40 4.34 -15.35
N ASP A 226 -7.14 4.26 -15.80
CA ASP A 226 -6.75 4.64 -17.14
C ASP A 226 -7.23 3.58 -18.15
N PRO A 227 -8.16 3.93 -19.07
CA PRO A 227 -8.70 2.98 -20.04
C PRO A 227 -7.68 2.53 -21.09
N THR A 228 -6.52 3.19 -21.18
CA THR A 228 -5.41 2.76 -22.06
C THR A 228 -4.59 1.63 -21.44
N LYS A 229 -4.80 1.35 -20.15
CA LYS A 229 -4.15 0.27 -19.41
C LYS A 229 -5.16 -0.82 -19.07
N GLN A 230 -4.66 -1.93 -18.56
CA GLN A 230 -5.51 -3.02 -18.09
C GLN A 230 -6.20 -2.63 -16.79
N MET A 231 -7.47 -2.22 -16.91
CA MET A 231 -8.35 -1.97 -15.76
C MET A 231 -8.74 -3.29 -15.06
N PRO A 232 -9.03 -3.26 -13.75
CA PRO A 232 -9.57 -4.42 -13.06
C PRO A 232 -10.94 -4.80 -13.61
N LYS A 233 -11.23 -6.09 -13.57
CA LYS A 233 -12.59 -6.59 -13.82
C LYS A 233 -13.44 -6.32 -12.57
N ILE A 234 -14.39 -5.40 -12.66
CA ILE A 234 -15.33 -5.10 -11.57
C ILE A 234 -16.68 -5.74 -11.87
N GLN A 235 -17.22 -6.51 -10.93
CA GLN A 235 -18.49 -7.18 -11.06
C GLN A 235 -19.34 -7.04 -9.79
N LYS A 236 -20.65 -7.16 -9.94
CA LYS A 236 -21.61 -7.12 -8.84
C LYS A 236 -22.40 -8.43 -8.79
N MET A 237 -22.67 -8.93 -7.60
CA MET A 237 -23.45 -10.14 -7.37
C MET A 237 -24.15 -10.08 -6.00
N HIS A 238 -25.16 -10.91 -5.79
CA HIS A 238 -25.81 -11.10 -4.49
C HIS A 238 -25.32 -12.40 -3.89
N LEU A 239 -24.90 -12.36 -2.63
CA LEU A 239 -24.73 -13.54 -1.81
C LEU A 239 -26.09 -14.01 -1.29
N ARG A 240 -26.44 -15.26 -1.51
CA ARG A 240 -27.68 -15.92 -1.11
C ARG A 240 -27.40 -16.96 -0.03
N GLU A 241 -28.46 -17.40 0.63
CA GLU A 241 -28.40 -18.47 1.63
C GLU A 241 -27.69 -19.71 1.11
N GLY A 242 -26.94 -20.37 2.00
CA GLY A 242 -26.13 -21.54 1.64
C GLY A 242 -24.95 -21.18 0.74
N ASN A 243 -24.38 -19.98 0.91
CA ASN A 243 -23.12 -19.57 0.30
C ASN A 243 -23.17 -19.45 -1.24
N LYS A 244 -24.35 -19.19 -1.81
CA LYS A 244 -24.51 -19.15 -3.28
C LYS A 244 -24.46 -17.72 -3.79
N CYS A 245 -23.79 -17.47 -4.91
CA CYS A 245 -23.83 -16.16 -5.57
C CYS A 245 -24.75 -16.18 -6.79
N THR A 246 -25.45 -15.06 -7.03
CA THR A 246 -26.13 -14.82 -8.32
C THR A 246 -25.10 -14.58 -9.43
N ARG A 247 -25.53 -14.69 -10.70
CA ARG A 247 -24.64 -14.49 -11.86
C ARG A 247 -24.09 -13.06 -11.86
N PRO A 248 -22.76 -12.87 -11.97
CA PRO A 248 -22.16 -11.55 -11.91
C PRO A 248 -22.67 -10.64 -13.04
N ILE A 249 -23.03 -9.42 -12.68
CA ILE A 249 -23.27 -8.33 -13.63
C ILE A 249 -22.06 -7.39 -13.65
N LYS A 250 -21.90 -6.62 -14.72
CA LYS A 250 -20.80 -5.65 -14.83
C LYS A 250 -20.99 -4.53 -13.78
N GLY A 251 -19.93 -4.25 -13.03
CA GLY A 251 -19.82 -3.05 -12.21
C GLY A 251 -18.82 -2.05 -12.80
N ASP A 252 -18.64 -0.93 -12.12
CA ASP A 252 -17.64 0.09 -12.44
C ASP A 252 -16.98 0.65 -11.18
N VAL A 253 -16.04 1.57 -11.38
CA VAL A 253 -15.25 2.17 -10.29
C VAL A 253 -16.08 3.01 -9.32
N ASN A 254 -17.26 3.50 -9.73
CA ASN A 254 -18.16 4.26 -8.87
C ASN A 254 -18.97 3.34 -7.94
N ASP A 255 -19.04 2.04 -8.23
CA ASP A 255 -19.63 1.05 -7.32
C ASP A 255 -18.70 0.73 -6.12
N LEU A 256 -17.42 1.13 -6.19
CA LEU A 256 -16.42 0.91 -5.14
C LEU A 256 -16.55 1.96 -4.03
N VAL A 257 -17.67 1.92 -3.31
CA VAL A 257 -18.01 2.89 -2.26
C VAL A 257 -17.60 2.42 -0.87
N ARG A 258 -17.49 3.36 0.08
CA ARG A 258 -17.33 3.08 1.51
C ARG A 258 -18.44 2.13 1.99
N GLY A 259 -18.04 1.13 2.76
CA GLY A 259 -18.93 0.10 3.30
C GLY A 259 -19.26 -1.04 2.34
N ALA A 260 -18.77 -1.01 1.09
CA ALA A 260 -18.99 -2.09 0.15
C ALA A 260 -18.36 -3.40 0.66
N ALA A 261 -19.08 -4.51 0.50
CA ALA A 261 -18.55 -5.85 0.69
C ALA A 261 -17.84 -6.29 -0.59
N VAL A 262 -16.53 -6.54 -0.51
CA VAL A 262 -15.69 -6.81 -1.68
C VAL A 262 -14.88 -8.09 -1.53
N VAL A 263 -14.70 -8.80 -2.65
CA VAL A 263 -13.72 -9.87 -2.80
C VAL A 263 -12.72 -9.41 -3.85
N MET A 264 -11.46 -9.25 -3.43
CA MET A 264 -10.43 -8.61 -4.25
C MET A 264 -9.31 -9.57 -4.61
N VAL A 265 -9.02 -9.62 -5.90
CA VAL A 265 -7.80 -10.22 -6.45
C VAL A 265 -6.84 -9.10 -6.81
N ILE A 266 -5.61 -9.23 -6.33
CA ILE A 266 -4.54 -8.25 -6.51
C ILE A 266 -3.34 -8.88 -7.18
N SER A 267 -2.60 -8.10 -7.94
CA SER A 267 -1.43 -8.56 -8.69
C SER A 267 -0.27 -7.59 -8.47
N LEU A 268 0.91 -8.14 -8.17
CA LEU A 268 2.11 -7.34 -7.93
C LEU A 268 2.55 -6.65 -9.22
N VAL A 269 2.74 -5.35 -9.20
CA VAL A 269 3.18 -4.56 -10.36
C VAL A 269 4.71 -4.59 -10.44
N ARG A 270 5.24 -5.31 -11.46
CA ARG A 270 6.68 -5.49 -11.78
C ARG A 270 7.49 -6.28 -10.74
N GLY A 271 7.42 -5.92 -9.47
CA GLY A 271 8.23 -6.49 -8.40
C GLY A 271 8.26 -5.60 -7.15
N VAL A 272 9.32 -5.75 -6.36
CA VAL A 272 9.57 -4.89 -5.19
C VAL A 272 10.41 -3.71 -5.65
N TYR A 273 9.84 -2.50 -5.57
CA TYR A 273 10.49 -1.28 -6.04
C TYR A 273 11.33 -0.64 -4.92
N ALA A 274 12.33 0.13 -5.31
CA ALA A 274 13.13 1.02 -4.49
C ALA A 274 13.27 2.35 -5.23
N GLY A 275 12.77 3.42 -4.60
CA GLY A 275 12.81 4.78 -5.13
C GLY A 275 13.14 5.78 -4.04
N GLN A 276 13.04 7.06 -4.34
CA GLN A 276 13.36 8.14 -3.37
C GLN A 276 12.56 8.02 -2.07
N THR A 277 11.30 7.57 -2.17
CA THR A 277 10.41 7.43 -1.02
C THR A 277 10.68 6.19 -0.18
N GLY A 278 11.47 5.22 -0.65
CA GLY A 278 11.76 3.97 0.04
C GLY A 278 11.60 2.73 -0.82
N THR A 279 11.50 1.57 -0.18
CA THR A 279 11.24 0.27 -0.81
C THR A 279 9.80 -0.15 -0.57
N GLY A 280 9.15 -0.79 -1.52
CA GLY A 280 7.79 -1.29 -1.29
C GLY A 280 7.29 -2.22 -2.38
N MET A 281 6.07 -2.69 -2.20
CA MET A 281 5.36 -3.48 -3.18
C MET A 281 4.12 -2.71 -3.63
N LYS A 282 3.93 -2.58 -4.95
CA LYS A 282 2.71 -2.00 -5.50
C LYS A 282 1.82 -3.13 -5.99
N PHE A 283 0.71 -3.36 -5.30
CA PHE A 283 -0.34 -4.28 -5.76
C PHE A 283 -1.45 -3.50 -6.46
N SER A 284 -1.82 -3.96 -7.65
CA SER A 284 -2.99 -3.46 -8.39
C SER A 284 -4.11 -4.48 -8.32
N ALA A 285 -5.33 -4.03 -8.08
CA ALA A 285 -6.51 -4.87 -8.28
C ALA A 285 -6.55 -5.35 -9.74
N THR A 286 -6.86 -6.62 -9.93
CA THR A 286 -7.11 -7.24 -11.24
C THR A 286 -8.55 -7.75 -11.35
N GLY A 287 -9.17 -8.10 -10.22
CA GLY A 287 -10.58 -8.45 -10.10
C GLY A 287 -11.17 -7.94 -8.79
N ILE A 288 -12.39 -7.42 -8.85
CA ILE A 288 -13.17 -6.99 -7.68
C ILE A 288 -14.60 -7.46 -7.88
N ASP A 289 -15.06 -8.35 -7.00
CA ASP A 289 -16.45 -8.73 -6.90
C ASP A 289 -17.10 -7.97 -5.74
N ILE A 290 -18.23 -7.31 -6.00
CA ILE A 290 -18.99 -6.52 -5.03
C ILE A 290 -20.26 -7.29 -4.66
N LEU A 291 -20.47 -7.54 -3.37
CA LEU A 291 -21.66 -8.18 -2.84
C LEU A 291 -22.71 -7.11 -2.47
N THR A 292 -23.65 -6.83 -3.38
CA THR A 292 -24.54 -5.65 -3.27
C THR A 292 -25.61 -5.81 -2.20
N ASN A 293 -26.08 -7.02 -1.94
CA ASN A 293 -27.04 -7.29 -0.88
C ASN A 293 -26.44 -7.27 0.54
N LEU A 294 -25.14 -7.01 0.65
CA LEU A 294 -24.43 -6.79 1.92
C LEU A 294 -24.05 -5.31 2.11
N GLN A 295 -24.60 -4.41 1.29
CA GLN A 295 -24.44 -2.97 1.48
C GLN A 295 -25.26 -2.48 2.70
N GLN A 296 -24.55 -2.33 3.83
CA GLN A 296 -24.74 -1.37 4.93
C GLN A 296 -24.80 -1.94 6.37
N THR A 297 -23.96 -1.28 7.19
CA THR A 297 -23.96 -1.07 8.65
C THR A 297 -24.15 -2.28 9.57
N ASN A 298 -23.00 -2.77 10.06
CA ASN A 298 -22.79 -3.73 11.14
C ASN A 298 -22.89 -5.21 10.73
N ALA A 299 -21.76 -5.86 10.48
CA ALA A 299 -21.73 -7.32 10.43
C ALA A 299 -20.38 -7.86 10.94
N PRO A 300 -20.38 -8.80 11.91
CA PRO A 300 -19.31 -9.76 12.08
C PRO A 300 -19.36 -10.86 11.00
N GLU A 301 -18.24 -11.56 10.86
CA GLU A 301 -17.76 -12.31 9.68
C GLU A 301 -18.52 -13.60 9.31
N THR A 302 -18.30 -14.10 8.09
CA THR A 302 -18.83 -15.39 7.61
C THR A 302 -17.74 -16.11 6.81
N ASP A 303 -17.70 -17.45 6.94
CA ASP A 303 -16.77 -18.45 6.34
C ASP A 303 -17.48 -19.32 5.30
N TYR A 304 -16.72 -19.85 4.34
CA TYR A 304 -17.18 -20.01 3.00
C TYR A 304 -16.44 -21.08 2.16
N SER A 305 -15.87 -22.07 2.82
CA SER A 305 -15.43 -23.30 2.13
C SER A 305 -16.61 -24.04 1.45
N GLY A 306 -16.47 -24.39 0.15
CA GLY A 306 -17.31 -25.40 -0.54
C GLY A 306 -18.38 -24.95 -1.56
N VAL A 307 -18.19 -23.85 -2.29
CA VAL A 307 -19.28 -23.21 -3.06
C VAL A 307 -19.40 -23.59 -4.53
N GLU A 308 -20.65 -23.71 -4.97
CA GLU A 308 -21.08 -23.95 -6.35
C GLU A 308 -21.98 -22.81 -6.87
N PHE A 309 -21.76 -22.38 -8.11
CA PHE A 309 -22.39 -21.20 -8.71
C PHE A 309 -23.71 -21.54 -9.43
N LEU A 310 -24.79 -20.77 -9.17
CA LEU A 310 -26.11 -20.97 -9.80
C LEU A 310 -26.32 -20.12 -11.06
N ASN A 311 -27.16 -20.63 -11.97
CA ASN A 311 -27.44 -20.03 -13.27
C ASN A 311 -28.61 -19.02 -13.24
N VAL A 312 -28.67 -18.14 -12.24
CA VAL A 312 -29.74 -17.13 -12.06
C VAL A 312 -29.15 -15.73 -12.11
N GLU A 313 -29.80 -14.82 -12.83
CA GLU A 313 -29.34 -13.44 -13.03
C GLU A 313 -29.47 -12.59 -11.75
N THR A 314 -28.47 -11.74 -11.47
CA THR A 314 -28.53 -10.80 -10.35
C THR A 314 -29.55 -9.71 -10.65
N PRO A 315 -30.59 -9.50 -9.82
CA PRO A 315 -31.50 -8.38 -10.02
C PRO A 315 -30.73 -7.05 -9.88
N MET A 316 -31.01 -6.07 -10.76
CA MET A 316 -30.50 -4.71 -10.55
C MET A 316 -31.25 -4.09 -9.37
N ASP A 317 -30.53 -3.64 -8.35
CA ASP A 317 -31.14 -2.83 -7.30
C ASP A 317 -31.65 -1.52 -7.92
N ASN A 318 -32.95 -1.23 -7.75
CA ASN A 318 -33.46 0.12 -7.96
C ASN A 318 -32.73 1.02 -6.97
N GLN A 319 -31.68 1.71 -7.41
CA GLN A 319 -31.05 2.74 -6.60
C GLN A 319 -32.14 3.69 -6.11
N PRO A 320 -32.35 3.82 -4.79
CA PRO A 320 -32.90 5.07 -4.30
C PRO A 320 -31.99 6.17 -4.85
N PRO A 321 -32.53 7.33 -5.27
CA PRO A 321 -31.68 8.45 -5.65
C PRO A 321 -30.64 8.62 -4.54
N PRO A 322 -29.36 8.86 -4.88
CA PRO A 322 -28.35 9.13 -3.87
C PRO A 322 -28.95 10.20 -2.93
N PRO A 323 -28.84 10.05 -1.60
CA PRO A 323 -29.28 11.10 -0.70
C PRO A 323 -28.67 12.38 -1.25
N SER A 324 -29.55 13.32 -1.63
CA SER A 324 -29.15 14.64 -2.09
C SER A 324 -28.05 15.09 -1.17
N ALA A 325 -26.92 15.49 -1.74
CA ALA A 325 -25.77 15.98 -1.02
C ALA A 325 -26.22 17.10 -0.06
N HIS A 326 -26.63 16.68 1.14
CA HIS A 326 -26.49 17.49 2.32
C HIS A 326 -24.98 17.51 2.51
N ALA A 327 -24.41 18.60 2.02
CA ALA A 327 -23.35 19.28 2.72
C ALA A 327 -23.59 19.16 4.23
N ASP A 328 -22.49 19.04 4.96
CA ASP A 328 -22.42 19.00 6.43
C ASP A 328 -22.40 17.60 7.04
N ALA A 329 -21.26 16.91 6.86
CA ALA A 329 -20.24 16.99 7.91
C ALA A 329 -18.90 16.56 7.32
N ASP A 330 -18.08 17.56 7.02
CA ASP A 330 -16.63 17.43 7.02
C ASP A 330 -16.20 16.68 8.28
N HIS A 331 -15.91 15.39 8.14
CA HIS A 331 -14.88 14.78 8.96
C HIS A 331 -13.64 14.71 8.09
N ASP A 332 -13.02 15.88 8.01
CA ASP A 332 -11.58 16.02 7.88
C ASP A 332 -10.92 15.24 9.03
N ASP A 333 -10.78 13.94 8.81
CA ASP A 333 -9.93 13.08 9.62
C ASP A 333 -8.89 12.51 8.67
N GLY A 334 -8.06 13.44 8.18
CA GLY A 334 -6.74 13.14 7.69
C GLY A 334 -6.02 12.29 8.74
N GLY A 335 -6.00 10.98 8.52
CA GLY A 335 -4.83 10.20 8.90
C GLY A 335 -3.67 10.81 8.14
N GLU A 336 -2.99 11.76 8.79
CA GLU A 336 -1.84 12.49 8.29
C GLU A 336 -0.79 11.52 7.74
N ASP A 337 -0.83 11.30 6.42
CA ASP A 337 0.39 11.35 5.62
C ASP A 337 0.50 12.80 5.13
N THR A 338 0.82 13.73 6.04
CA THR A 338 1.40 15.00 5.62
C THR A 338 2.75 14.66 5.00
N TYR A 339 2.78 14.51 3.67
CA TYR A 339 4.04 14.51 2.94
C TYR A 339 4.74 15.82 3.30
N THR A 340 5.97 15.74 3.81
CA THR A 340 6.72 16.97 4.10
C THR A 340 6.86 17.78 2.81
N GLN A 341 6.99 19.10 2.91
CA GLN A 341 7.22 19.94 1.73
C GLN A 341 8.40 19.42 0.89
N GLU A 342 9.44 18.84 1.54
CA GLU A 342 10.54 18.15 0.85
C GLU A 342 10.11 16.90 0.05
N GLN A 343 9.15 16.11 0.54
CA GLN A 343 8.58 14.97 -0.19
C GLN A 343 7.66 15.42 -1.33
N MET A 344 7.00 16.58 -1.19
CA MET A 344 6.17 17.18 -2.24
C MET A 344 7.03 17.80 -3.36
N ASP A 345 8.10 18.50 -3.00
CA ASP A 345 9.03 19.11 -3.95
C ASP A 345 9.81 18.04 -4.75
N ALA A 346 10.07 16.89 -4.15
CA ALA A 346 10.68 15.73 -4.83
C ALA A 346 9.74 15.03 -5.85
N ALA A 347 8.42 15.19 -5.72
CA ALA A 347 7.43 14.59 -6.61
C ALA A 347 7.08 15.46 -7.82
N ILE A 348 7.33 16.77 -7.75
CA ILE A 348 7.03 17.74 -8.82
C ILE A 348 8.29 18.07 -9.65
N GLY A 349 9.49 17.77 -9.12
CA GLY A 349 10.76 17.95 -9.81
C GLY A 349 11.22 16.75 -10.64
N HIS A 350 10.96 16.82 -11.95
CA HIS A 350 11.55 16.05 -13.08
C HIS A 350 10.85 14.77 -13.56
#